data_AF-A0A1I3QVH2-F1
#
_entry.id   AF-A0A1I3QVH2-F1
#
_cell.length_a   1.000
_cell.length_b   1.000
_cell.length_c   1.000
_cell.angle_alpha   90.00
_cell.angle_beta   90.00
_cell.angle_gamma   90.00
#
_symmetry.space_group_name_H-M   'P 1'
#
loop_
_entity.id
_entity.type
_entity.pdbx_description
1 polymer ?
#
loop_
_entity_poly.entity_id
_entity_poly.type
_entity_poly.pdbx_seq_one_letter_code
_entity_poly.pdbx_strand_id
1 'polypeptide(L)'
;MGDDPFGRYLLETLEEYGLPDRCLETDPTAKTGLAFVTHDETGDREFTFYRDGTADTRLEPGRIDDETLATVGVQKTTVRELERLGFVGDFLEAIARDAMVAGPAVAFVTRGDAGAIAVGADGSEWAGVAIHPGFDTDVVDTTGAGDAFVAGAIAGLYEGRALESTLAFANAVGAVATTAAGAMAALPDRKAVASITSEFD
;
A
#
# COMPACT_ATOMS: atom_id res chain seq x y z
N MET A 1 -14.88 1.76 12.20
CA MET A 1 -14.40 0.96 13.35
C MET A 1 -15.56 0.63 14.27
N GLY A 2 -15.46 -0.35 15.17
CA GLY A 2 -16.52 -0.60 16.15
C GLY A 2 -16.44 0.38 17.32
N ASP A 3 -17.57 0.67 17.98
CA ASP A 3 -17.57 1.37 19.28
C ASP A 3 -17.17 0.41 20.41
N ASP A 4 -15.90 0.04 20.43
CA ASP A 4 -15.31 -0.90 21.38
C ASP A 4 -13.87 -0.52 21.72
N PRO A 5 -13.22 -1.16 22.73
CA PRO A 5 -11.87 -0.79 23.12
C PRO A 5 -10.82 -0.87 22.00
N PHE A 6 -10.96 -1.80 21.06
CA PHE A 6 -10.03 -1.90 19.93
C PHE A 6 -10.24 -0.78 18.93
N GLY A 7 -11.50 -0.43 18.65
CA GLY A 7 -11.83 0.72 17.81
C GLY A 7 -11.31 2.04 18.39
N ARG A 8 -11.47 2.24 19.70
CA ARG A 8 -10.91 3.42 20.39
C ARG A 8 -9.38 3.47 20.33
N TYR A 9 -8.71 2.35 20.54
CA TYR A 9 -7.26 2.26 20.39
C TYR A 9 -6.79 2.65 18.98
N LEU A 10 -7.48 2.18 17.94
CA LEU A 10 -7.17 2.55 16.55
C LEU A 10 -7.38 4.05 16.31
N LEU A 11 -8.50 4.62 16.78
CA LEU A 11 -8.75 6.07 16.66
C LEU A 11 -7.66 6.90 17.33
N GLU A 12 -7.29 6.57 18.57
CA GLU A 12 -6.22 7.23 19.33
C GLU A 12 -4.87 7.13 18.58
N THR A 13 -4.59 5.96 17.99
CA THR A 13 -3.37 5.75 17.18
C THR A 13 -3.36 6.66 15.95
N LEU A 14 -4.47 6.74 15.19
CA LEU A 14 -4.53 7.60 14.00
C LEU A 14 -4.41 9.08 14.36
N GLU A 15 -5.00 9.50 15.48
CA GLU A 15 -4.86 10.87 16.01
C GLU A 15 -3.42 11.19 16.41
N GLU A 16 -2.70 10.26 17.05
CA GLU A 16 -1.28 10.41 17.40
C GLU A 16 -0.40 10.62 16.16
N TYR A 17 -0.72 9.95 15.05
CA TYR A 17 -0.07 10.18 13.74
C TYR A 17 -0.57 11.42 13.00
N GLY A 18 -1.47 12.22 13.60
CA GLY A 18 -1.97 13.47 13.03
C GLY A 18 -2.91 13.28 11.84
N LEU A 19 -3.54 12.11 11.71
CA LEU A 19 -4.49 11.85 10.64
C LEU A 19 -5.83 12.52 10.93
N PRO A 20 -6.44 13.18 9.93
CA PRO A 20 -7.72 13.86 10.09
C PRO A 20 -8.86 12.86 10.25
N ASP A 21 -9.81 13.20 11.12
CA ASP A 21 -10.98 12.39 11.48
C ASP A 21 -12.09 12.34 10.41
N ARG A 22 -11.97 13.15 9.35
CA ARG A 22 -13.00 13.33 8.30
C ARG A 22 -13.49 12.04 7.63
N CYS A 23 -12.69 10.97 7.66
CA CYS A 23 -13.03 9.67 7.07
C CYS A 23 -13.18 8.55 8.12
N LEU A 24 -13.23 8.91 9.41
CA LEU A 24 -13.33 7.94 10.50
C LEU A 24 -14.77 7.85 10.96
N GLU A 25 -15.29 6.62 10.98
CA GLU A 25 -16.64 6.31 11.43
C GLU A 25 -16.61 5.22 12.49
N THR A 26 -17.52 5.33 13.46
CA THR A 26 -17.75 4.32 14.49
C THR A 26 -19.13 3.69 14.33
N ASP A 27 -19.19 2.36 14.29
CA ASP A 27 -20.44 1.60 14.29
C ASP A 27 -20.70 1.09 15.71
N PRO A 28 -21.74 1.59 16.42
CA PRO A 28 -22.07 1.14 17.77
C PRO A 28 -22.66 -0.28 17.81
N THR A 29 -22.99 -0.86 16.66
CA THR A 29 -23.64 -2.17 16.51
C THR A 29 -22.73 -3.25 15.93
N ALA A 30 -21.48 -2.92 15.61
CA ALA A 30 -20.48 -3.85 15.08
C ALA A 30 -19.22 -3.86 15.94
N LYS A 31 -18.47 -4.95 15.86
CA LYS A 31 -17.14 -5.04 16.47
C LYS A 31 -16.07 -4.59 15.49
N THR A 32 -14.96 -4.07 16.02
CA THR A 32 -13.73 -3.85 15.28
C THR A 32 -13.16 -5.17 14.81
N GLY A 33 -12.77 -5.27 13.53
CA GLY A 33 -12.15 -6.46 12.98
C GLY A 33 -10.79 -6.75 13.62
N LEU A 34 -10.49 -8.04 13.83
CA LEU A 34 -9.23 -8.49 14.42
C LEU A 34 -8.51 -9.44 13.47
N ALA A 35 -7.19 -9.28 13.38
CA ALA A 35 -6.31 -10.22 12.71
C ALA A 35 -5.30 -10.73 13.74
N PHE A 36 -5.19 -12.05 13.86
CA PHE A 36 -4.15 -12.71 14.64
C PHE A 36 -3.07 -13.18 13.69
N VAL A 37 -1.83 -12.79 13.97
CA VAL A 37 -0.65 -13.18 13.20
C VAL A 37 0.15 -14.15 14.04
N THR A 38 0.37 -15.35 13.51
CA THR A 38 1.27 -16.34 14.10
C THR A 38 2.45 -16.58 13.17
N HIS A 39 3.62 -16.81 13.75
CA HIS A 39 4.80 -17.27 13.03
C HIS A 39 4.87 -18.78 13.16
N ASP A 40 5.01 -19.49 12.04
CA ASP A 40 5.33 -20.91 12.07
C ASP A 40 6.83 -21.13 12.37
N GLU A 41 7.24 -22.39 12.49
CA GLU A 41 8.62 -22.77 12.80
C GLU A 41 9.64 -22.33 11.73
N THR A 42 9.18 -21.98 10.53
CA THR A 42 10.00 -21.50 9.41
C THR A 42 10.06 -19.97 9.32
N GLY A 43 9.29 -19.26 10.17
CA GLY A 43 9.16 -17.80 10.16
C GLY A 43 8.08 -17.28 9.20
N ASP A 44 7.42 -18.18 8.46
CA ASP A 44 6.29 -17.84 7.61
C ASP A 44 5.07 -17.48 8.47
N ARG A 45 4.25 -16.57 7.94
CA ARG A 45 3.15 -15.96 8.68
C ARG A 45 1.84 -16.59 8.31
N GLU A 46 1.09 -16.98 9.32
CA GLU A 46 -0.30 -17.37 9.19
C GLU A 46 -1.19 -16.27 9.78
N PHE A 47 -2.17 -15.83 8.99
CA PHE A 47 -3.14 -14.81 9.39
C PHE A 47 -4.50 -15.46 9.63
N THR A 48 -5.04 -15.29 10.84
CA THR A 48 -6.41 -15.67 11.17
C THR A 48 -7.25 -14.42 11.38
N PHE A 49 -8.30 -14.26 10.57
CA PHE A 49 -9.15 -13.06 10.58
C PHE A 49 -10.48 -13.33 11.29
N TYR A 50 -10.77 -12.54 12.32
CA TYR A 50 -12.08 -12.42 12.95
C TYR A 50 -12.74 -11.17 12.39
N ARG A 51 -13.36 -11.34 11.23
CA ARG A 51 -13.88 -10.25 10.38
C ARG A 51 -15.34 -10.47 9.94
N ASP A 52 -16.01 -11.48 10.49
CA ASP A 52 -17.41 -11.74 10.14
C ASP A 52 -18.33 -10.68 10.77
N GLY A 53 -19.01 -9.90 9.93
CA GLY A 53 -19.95 -8.85 10.35
C GLY A 53 -19.32 -7.69 11.13
N THR A 54 -18.01 -7.49 11.04
CA THR A 54 -17.27 -6.41 11.73
C THR A 54 -17.49 -5.06 11.04
N ALA A 55 -17.23 -3.96 11.76
CA ALA A 55 -17.58 -2.61 11.33
C ALA A 55 -17.02 -2.24 9.94
N ASP A 56 -15.81 -2.70 9.63
CA ASP A 56 -15.14 -2.44 8.35
C ASP A 56 -15.77 -3.20 7.16
N THR A 57 -16.53 -4.27 7.42
CA THR A 57 -17.27 -5.02 6.39
C THR A 57 -18.65 -4.46 6.09
N ARG A 58 -19.08 -3.44 6.84
CA ARG A 58 -20.41 -2.82 6.74
C ARG A 58 -20.40 -1.49 6.00
N LEU A 59 -19.32 -1.19 5.27
CA LEU A 59 -19.27 0.00 4.43
C LEU A 59 -20.37 -0.09 3.36
N GLU A 60 -21.27 0.88 3.36
CA GLU A 60 -22.41 0.90 2.45
C GLU A 60 -22.02 1.46 1.07
N PRO A 61 -22.57 0.92 -0.04
CA PRO A 61 -22.43 1.53 -1.35
C PRO A 61 -22.88 3.00 -1.35
N GLY A 62 -22.17 3.85 -2.09
CA GLY A 62 -22.44 5.29 -2.16
C GLY A 62 -21.90 6.09 -0.97
N ARG A 63 -21.23 5.45 0.00
CA ARG A 63 -20.54 6.17 1.09
C ARG A 63 -19.36 7.00 0.58
N ILE A 64 -18.65 6.47 -0.41
CA ILE A 64 -17.77 7.23 -1.29
C ILE A 64 -18.58 7.46 -2.57
N ASP A 65 -18.77 8.72 -2.94
CA ASP A 65 -19.54 9.08 -4.13
C ASP A 65 -18.81 8.72 -5.42
N ASP A 66 -19.58 8.52 -6.49
CA ASP A 66 -19.04 8.11 -7.79
C ASP A 66 -18.09 9.15 -8.40
N GLU A 67 -18.26 10.43 -8.08
CA GLU A 67 -17.35 11.50 -8.53
C GLU A 67 -15.97 11.31 -7.90
N THR A 68 -15.91 11.08 -6.59
CA THR A 68 -14.68 10.74 -5.87
C THR A 68 -14.06 9.45 -6.39
N LEU A 69 -14.84 8.38 -6.59
CA LEU A 69 -14.33 7.13 -7.15
C LEU A 69 -13.79 7.28 -8.57
N ALA A 70 -14.40 8.14 -9.40
CA ALA A 70 -13.92 8.43 -10.74
C ALA A 70 -12.58 9.19 -10.76
N THR A 71 -12.15 9.77 -9.63
CA THR A 71 -10.83 10.41 -9.50
C THR A 71 -9.68 9.45 -9.20
N VAL A 72 -9.93 8.13 -9.08
CA VAL A 72 -8.87 7.15 -8.83
C VAL A 72 -7.86 7.15 -9.98
N GLY A 73 -6.75 7.85 -9.77
CA GLY A 73 -5.67 8.00 -10.74
C GLY A 73 -4.48 7.05 -10.52
N VAL A 74 -4.46 6.31 -9.42
CA VAL A 74 -3.33 5.46 -9.03
C VAL A 74 -3.81 4.06 -8.71
N GLN A 75 -3.21 3.06 -9.35
CA GLN A 75 -3.39 1.65 -9.05
C GLN A 75 -2.10 1.08 -8.45
N LYS A 76 -2.21 0.33 -7.36
CA LYS A 76 -1.13 -0.54 -6.89
C LYS A 76 -1.62 -1.98 -6.88
N THR A 77 -0.83 -2.87 -7.48
CA THR A 77 -1.09 -4.31 -7.49
C THR A 77 0.22 -5.09 -7.29
N THR A 78 0.10 -6.35 -6.95
CA THR A 78 1.17 -7.35 -7.03
C THR A 78 1.01 -8.16 -8.31
N VAL A 79 2.06 -8.86 -8.73
CA VAL A 79 1.97 -9.81 -9.85
C VAL A 79 0.89 -10.86 -9.60
N ARG A 80 0.83 -11.42 -8.37
CA ARG A 80 -0.16 -12.43 -7.99
C ARG A 80 -1.61 -11.92 -8.02
N GLU A 81 -1.83 -10.65 -7.68
CA GLU A 81 -3.17 -10.03 -7.77
C GLU A 81 -3.61 -9.88 -9.22
N LEU A 82 -2.71 -9.43 -10.10
CA LEU A 82 -2.99 -9.34 -11.54
C LEU A 82 -3.32 -10.72 -12.13
N GLU A 83 -2.53 -11.74 -11.80
CA GLU A 83 -2.77 -13.12 -12.22
C GLU A 83 -4.14 -13.64 -11.76
N ARG A 84 -4.51 -13.38 -10.49
CA ARG A 84 -5.83 -13.78 -9.93
C ARG A 84 -7.00 -13.08 -10.62
N LEU A 85 -6.79 -11.87 -11.11
CA LEU A 85 -7.77 -11.09 -11.88
C LEU A 85 -7.82 -11.50 -13.36
N GLY A 86 -6.97 -12.43 -13.79
CA GLY A 86 -6.91 -12.93 -15.17
C GLY A 86 -6.01 -12.12 -16.10
N PHE A 87 -5.26 -11.15 -15.58
CA PHE A 87 -4.24 -10.43 -16.33
C PHE A 87 -2.94 -11.25 -16.32
N VAL A 88 -2.71 -12.01 -17.40
CA VAL A 88 -1.57 -12.92 -17.53
C VAL A 88 -0.89 -12.68 -18.88
N GLY A 89 0.43 -12.71 -18.91
CA GLY A 89 1.23 -12.53 -20.12
C GLY A 89 2.73 -12.63 -19.85
N ASP A 90 3.53 -12.47 -20.89
CA ASP A 90 4.99 -12.60 -20.80
C ASP A 90 5.69 -11.29 -20.38
N PHE A 91 5.01 -10.15 -20.57
CA PHE A 91 5.58 -8.82 -20.34
C PHE A 91 4.78 -8.06 -19.30
N LEU A 92 5.39 -7.86 -18.12
CA LEU A 92 4.71 -7.22 -16.99
C LEU A 92 4.23 -5.79 -17.30
N GLU A 93 4.95 -5.05 -18.14
CA GLU A 93 4.50 -3.74 -18.60
C GLU A 93 3.17 -3.84 -19.35
N ALA A 94 3.05 -4.77 -20.30
CA ALA A 94 1.83 -4.95 -21.09
C ALA A 94 0.66 -5.38 -20.18
N ILE A 95 0.90 -6.31 -19.24
CA ILE A 95 -0.08 -6.74 -18.26
C ILE A 95 -0.56 -5.56 -17.41
N ALA A 96 0.37 -4.70 -16.94
CA ALA A 96 0.03 -3.52 -16.16
C ALA A 96 -0.80 -2.51 -16.98
N ARG A 97 -0.44 -2.28 -18.26
CA ARG A 97 -1.22 -1.42 -19.17
C ARG A 97 -2.63 -1.96 -19.38
N ASP A 98 -2.78 -3.25 -19.60
CA ASP A 98 -4.08 -3.89 -19.79
C ASP A 98 -4.95 -3.76 -18.53
N ALA A 99 -4.35 -3.88 -17.34
CA ALA A 99 -5.04 -3.68 -16.07
C ALA A 99 -5.46 -2.20 -15.84
N MET A 100 -4.70 -1.23 -16.37
CA MET A 100 -5.00 0.20 -16.29
C MET A 100 -6.15 0.65 -17.18
N VAL A 101 -6.62 -0.16 -18.13
CA VAL A 101 -7.76 0.18 -19.01
C VAL A 101 -9.02 0.55 -18.22
N ALA A 102 -9.07 0.22 -16.92
CA ALA A 102 -10.09 0.63 -15.97
C ALA A 102 -10.05 2.12 -15.53
N GLY A 103 -9.07 2.94 -15.95
CA GLY A 103 -9.05 4.39 -15.69
C GLY A 103 -7.83 5.03 -14.99
N PRO A 104 -6.99 4.31 -14.21
CA PRO A 104 -5.85 4.93 -13.52
C PRO A 104 -4.83 5.59 -14.47
N ALA A 105 -4.30 6.74 -14.06
CA ALA A 105 -3.22 7.45 -14.77
C ALA A 105 -1.86 6.79 -14.56
N VAL A 106 -1.66 6.04 -13.47
CA VAL A 106 -0.43 5.29 -13.19
C VAL A 106 -0.74 3.97 -12.47
N ALA A 107 -0.04 2.91 -12.84
CA ALA A 107 -0.03 1.64 -12.12
C ALA A 107 1.37 1.33 -11.58
N PHE A 108 1.42 0.90 -10.32
CA PHE A 108 2.59 0.32 -9.68
C PHE A 108 2.37 -1.18 -9.49
N VAL A 109 3.28 -2.01 -10.00
CA VAL A 109 3.24 -3.46 -9.83
C VAL A 109 4.44 -3.93 -9.03
N THR A 110 4.20 -4.32 -7.78
CA THR A 110 5.24 -4.78 -6.84
C THR A 110 5.54 -6.27 -7.03
N ARG A 111 6.81 -6.64 -6.90
CA ARG A 111 7.36 -7.98 -7.11
C ARG A 111 8.14 -8.51 -5.90
N GLY A 112 7.83 -8.01 -4.70
CA GLY A 112 8.57 -8.36 -3.48
C GLY A 112 10.00 -7.80 -3.50
N ASP A 113 10.96 -8.64 -3.14
CA ASP A 113 12.40 -8.35 -3.15
C ASP A 113 12.96 -7.99 -4.54
N ALA A 114 12.29 -8.41 -5.63
CA ALA A 114 12.63 -8.01 -6.99
C ALA A 114 12.22 -6.56 -7.33
N GLY A 115 11.70 -5.79 -6.37
CA GLY A 115 11.31 -4.39 -6.53
C GLY A 115 9.99 -4.23 -7.24
N ALA A 116 9.90 -3.30 -8.20
CA ALA A 116 8.64 -2.95 -8.83
C ALA A 116 8.80 -2.34 -10.22
N ILE A 117 7.70 -2.31 -10.97
CA ILE A 117 7.53 -1.54 -12.20
C ILE A 117 6.44 -0.49 -11.99
N ALA A 118 6.63 0.70 -12.55
CA ALA A 118 5.60 1.72 -12.66
C ALA A 118 5.30 1.99 -14.14
N VAL A 119 4.03 2.10 -14.48
CA VAL A 119 3.55 2.34 -15.84
C VAL A 119 2.59 3.51 -15.80
N GLY A 120 2.94 4.60 -16.49
CA GLY A 120 2.07 5.74 -16.70
C GLY A 120 1.26 5.62 -17.97
N ALA A 121 0.01 6.09 -17.91
CA ALA A 121 -0.86 6.19 -19.06
C ALA A 121 -0.35 7.28 -20.03
N ASP A 122 -0.50 7.03 -21.33
CA ASP A 122 -0.12 8.01 -22.35
C ASP A 122 -0.91 9.32 -22.18
N GLY A 123 -0.23 10.45 -22.26
CA GLY A 123 -0.83 11.77 -22.10
C GLY A 123 -1.13 12.18 -20.64
N SER A 124 -0.87 11.31 -19.66
CA SER A 124 -0.85 11.69 -18.25
C SER A 124 0.44 12.42 -17.87
N GLU A 125 0.43 13.13 -16.74
CA GLU A 125 1.64 13.79 -16.20
C GLU A 125 2.75 12.78 -15.82
N TRP A 126 2.40 11.51 -15.64
CA TRP A 126 3.33 10.43 -15.30
C TRP A 126 3.60 9.49 -16.48
N ALA A 127 3.29 9.89 -17.72
CA ALA A 127 3.47 9.05 -18.90
C ALA A 127 4.91 8.47 -18.99
N GLY A 128 5.00 7.16 -19.19
CA GLY A 128 6.29 6.46 -19.29
C GLY A 128 6.28 5.12 -18.56
N VAL A 129 7.47 4.54 -18.41
CA VAL A 129 7.71 3.28 -17.73
C VAL A 129 8.96 3.44 -16.89
N ALA A 130 8.90 3.00 -15.64
CA ALA A 130 10.05 2.91 -14.77
C ALA A 130 10.14 1.50 -14.18
N ILE A 131 11.35 0.96 -14.07
CA ILE A 131 11.61 -0.32 -13.40
C ILE A 131 12.71 -0.05 -12.39
N HIS A 132 12.49 -0.46 -11.15
CA HIS A 132 13.48 -0.32 -10.10
C HIS A 132 13.62 -1.65 -9.33
N PRO A 133 14.85 -2.14 -9.11
CA PRO A 133 15.08 -3.33 -8.31
C PRO A 133 14.67 -3.10 -6.85
N GLY A 134 14.54 -4.17 -6.06
CA GLY A 134 14.38 -3.99 -4.61
C GLY A 134 15.66 -3.47 -3.98
N PHE A 135 15.54 -2.97 -2.75
CA PHE A 135 16.70 -2.69 -1.91
C PHE A 135 17.07 -3.93 -1.11
N ASP A 136 18.36 -4.18 -0.98
CA ASP A 136 18.87 -5.22 -0.10
C ASP A 136 18.85 -4.69 1.34
N THR A 137 18.02 -5.29 2.19
CA THR A 137 17.80 -4.86 3.57
C THR A 137 17.70 -6.08 4.48
N ASP A 138 18.10 -5.93 5.75
CA ASP A 138 17.94 -6.97 6.77
C ASP A 138 16.45 -7.16 7.11
N VAL A 139 15.77 -8.05 6.38
CA VAL A 139 14.33 -8.31 6.53
C VAL A 139 14.04 -8.98 7.88
N VAL A 140 13.21 -8.32 8.69
CA VAL A 140 12.66 -8.84 9.95
C VAL A 140 11.19 -9.23 9.79
N ASP A 141 10.42 -8.40 9.09
CA ASP A 141 8.96 -8.50 9.03
C ASP A 141 8.40 -7.87 7.75
N THR A 142 7.71 -8.63 6.90
CA THR A 142 7.16 -8.07 5.64
C THR A 142 5.73 -7.52 5.74
N THR A 143 5.09 -7.61 6.90
CA THR A 143 3.73 -7.07 7.10
C THR A 143 3.76 -5.56 6.99
N GLY A 144 2.86 -5.01 6.17
CA GLY A 144 2.76 -3.57 5.95
C GLY A 144 3.75 -3.02 4.91
N ALA A 145 4.68 -3.83 4.38
CA ALA A 145 5.62 -3.38 3.34
C ALA A 145 4.92 -2.85 2.09
N GLY A 146 3.81 -3.50 1.69
CA GLY A 146 2.97 -3.06 0.58
C GLY A 146 2.25 -1.74 0.86
N ASP A 147 1.79 -1.53 2.10
CA ASP A 147 1.11 -0.30 2.52
C ASP A 147 2.11 0.85 2.63
N ALA A 148 3.31 0.58 3.16
CA ALA A 148 4.43 1.52 3.19
C ALA A 148 4.86 1.91 1.78
N PHE A 149 4.95 0.95 0.84
CA PHE A 149 5.19 1.25 -0.57
C PHE A 149 4.13 2.20 -1.14
N VAL A 150 2.84 1.94 -0.86
CA VAL A 150 1.75 2.82 -1.30
C VAL A 150 1.87 4.22 -0.70
N ALA A 151 2.19 4.33 0.58
CA ALA A 151 2.44 5.63 1.23
C ALA A 151 3.61 6.37 0.57
N GLY A 152 4.71 5.67 0.25
CA GLY A 152 5.85 6.21 -0.47
C GLY A 152 5.49 6.68 -1.89
N ALA A 153 4.70 5.89 -2.62
CA ALA A 153 4.22 6.25 -3.95
C ALA A 153 3.34 7.51 -3.89
N ILE A 154 2.36 7.56 -2.98
CA ILE A 154 1.50 8.74 -2.79
C ILE A 154 2.34 9.97 -2.45
N ALA A 155 3.29 9.86 -1.52
CA ALA A 155 4.16 10.97 -1.14
C ALA A 155 5.03 11.46 -2.31
N GLY A 156 5.59 10.54 -3.11
CA GLY A 156 6.39 10.89 -4.27
C GLY A 156 5.59 11.60 -5.37
N LEU A 157 4.39 11.09 -5.68
CA LEU A 157 3.48 11.73 -6.63
C LEU A 157 3.04 13.12 -6.13
N TYR A 158 2.68 13.24 -4.86
CA TYR A 158 2.27 14.50 -4.24
C TYR A 158 3.39 15.55 -4.24
N GLU A 159 4.65 15.13 -4.09
CA GLU A 159 5.83 15.99 -4.20
C GLU A 159 6.19 16.37 -5.64
N GLY A 160 5.45 15.89 -6.64
CA GLY A 160 5.72 16.15 -8.05
C GLY A 160 7.00 15.50 -8.56
N ARG A 161 7.43 14.39 -7.95
CA ARG A 161 8.61 13.64 -8.40
C ARG A 161 8.33 12.97 -9.75
N ALA A 162 9.38 12.87 -10.57
CA ALA A 162 9.32 12.06 -11.79
C ALA A 162 9.00 10.59 -11.45
N LEU A 163 8.32 9.89 -12.36
CA LEU A 163 7.83 8.52 -12.15
C LEU A 163 8.92 7.56 -11.62
N GLU A 164 10.12 7.65 -12.19
CA GLU A 164 11.28 6.83 -11.78
C GLU A 164 11.71 7.11 -10.34
N SER A 165 11.82 8.38 -9.95
CA SER A 165 12.17 8.77 -8.58
C SER A 165 11.05 8.41 -7.59
N THR A 166 9.79 8.54 -7.98
CA THR A 166 8.63 8.08 -7.19
C THR A 166 8.69 6.58 -6.95
N LEU A 167 8.96 5.78 -7.99
CA LEU A 167 9.07 4.33 -7.88
C LEU A 167 10.24 3.92 -6.96
N ALA A 168 11.41 4.54 -7.14
CA ALA A 168 12.57 4.29 -6.29
C ALA A 168 12.26 4.62 -4.82
N PHE A 169 11.62 5.77 -4.57
CA PHE A 169 11.25 6.19 -3.22
C PHE A 169 10.22 5.23 -2.59
N ALA A 170 9.20 4.83 -3.33
CA ALA A 170 8.21 3.85 -2.88
C ALA A 170 8.84 2.50 -2.53
N ASN A 171 9.78 2.01 -3.36
CA ASN A 171 10.55 0.79 -3.06
C ASN A 171 11.37 0.94 -1.78
N ALA A 172 12.03 2.09 -1.58
CA ALA A 172 12.85 2.32 -0.40
C ALA A 172 11.99 2.36 0.88
N VAL A 173 10.86 3.07 0.84
CA VAL A 173 9.89 3.10 1.95
C VAL A 173 9.37 1.70 2.27
N GLY A 174 8.99 0.93 1.24
CA GLY A 174 8.55 -0.46 1.41
C GLY A 174 9.63 -1.35 2.02
N ALA A 175 10.89 -1.21 1.58
CA ALA A 175 12.02 -2.00 2.07
C ALA A 175 12.36 -1.67 3.54
N VAL A 176 12.45 -0.39 3.91
CA VAL A 176 12.72 0.01 5.30
C VAL A 176 11.62 -0.47 6.24
N ALA A 177 10.37 -0.44 5.81
CA ALA A 177 9.26 -0.97 6.61
C ALA A 177 9.44 -2.46 6.94
N THR A 178 10.28 -3.20 6.19
CA THR A 178 10.55 -4.60 6.49
C THR A 178 11.56 -4.86 7.61
N THR A 179 12.27 -3.82 8.06
CA THR A 179 13.43 -3.95 8.95
C THR A 179 13.07 -4.04 10.43
N ALA A 180 11.78 -3.97 10.77
CA ALA A 180 11.30 -4.06 12.15
C ALA A 180 9.91 -4.69 12.22
N ALA A 181 9.62 -5.34 13.35
CA ALA A 181 8.39 -6.11 13.53
C ALA A 181 7.14 -5.23 13.65
N GLY A 182 6.06 -5.67 13.00
CA GLY A 182 4.72 -5.06 13.05
C GLY A 182 4.45 -4.05 11.93
N ALA A 183 3.20 -4.01 11.46
CA ALA A 183 2.79 -3.22 10.29
C ALA A 183 3.00 -1.71 10.44
N MET A 184 2.69 -1.16 11.62
CA MET A 184 2.76 0.29 11.89
C MET A 184 3.84 0.67 12.90
N ALA A 185 4.41 -0.30 13.62
CA ALA A 185 5.35 -0.05 14.71
C ALA A 185 6.69 0.56 14.22
N ALA A 186 7.00 0.40 12.93
CA ALA A 186 8.22 0.91 12.32
C ALA A 186 7.94 1.58 10.96
N LEU A 187 6.89 2.41 10.89
CA LEU A 187 6.69 3.26 9.74
C LEU A 187 7.95 4.13 9.52
N PRO A 188 8.58 4.06 8.34
CA PRO A 188 9.85 4.73 8.13
C PRO A 188 9.66 6.25 8.01
N ASP A 189 10.53 7.00 8.68
CA ASP A 189 10.68 8.43 8.43
C ASP A 189 11.65 8.67 7.26
N ARG A 190 11.77 9.93 6.82
CA ARG A 190 12.66 10.31 5.71
C ARG A 190 14.13 9.96 5.99
N LYS A 191 14.56 10.01 7.26
CA LYS A 191 15.94 9.73 7.65
C LYS A 191 16.22 8.23 7.56
N ALA A 192 15.26 7.39 7.96
CA ALA A 192 15.35 5.95 7.82
C ALA A 192 15.43 5.55 6.34
N VAL A 193 14.63 6.17 5.47
CA VAL A 193 14.70 5.96 4.01
C VAL A 193 16.06 6.38 3.43
N ALA A 194 16.57 7.56 3.80
CA ALA A 194 17.88 8.04 3.34
C ALA A 194 19.05 7.17 3.86
N SER A 195 18.83 6.38 4.92
CA SER A 195 19.88 5.51 5.46
C SER A 195 20.22 4.31 4.57
N ILE A 196 19.29 3.90 3.69
CA ILE A 196 19.48 2.74 2.80
C ILE A 196 19.82 3.13 1.36
N THR A 197 19.73 4.43 1.02
CA THR A 197 20.11 4.95 -0.30
C THR A 197 20.35 6.47 -0.26
N SER A 198 21.36 6.94 -1.00
CA SER A 198 21.66 8.37 -1.18
C SER A 198 20.85 9.01 -2.32
N GLU A 199 19.90 8.30 -2.93
CA GLU A 199 19.11 8.78 -4.06
C GLU A 199 18.11 9.90 -3.70
N PHE A 200 17.88 10.13 -2.41
CA PHE A 200 16.85 11.06 -1.91
C PHE A 200 17.39 12.14 -0.96
N ASP A 201 18.72 12.31 -0.90
CA ASP A 201 19.40 13.39 -0.16
C ASP A 201 19.23 14.78 -0.80
#